data_AF-A0A973V4S4-F1
#
_entry.id   AF-A0A973V4S4-F1
#
_cell.length_a   1.000
_cell.length_b   1.000
_cell.length_c   1.000
_cell.angle_alpha   90.00
_cell.angle_beta   90.00
_cell.angle_gamma   90.00
#
_symmetry.space_group_name_H-M   'P 1'
#
loop_
_entity.id
_entity.type
_entity.pdbx_description
1 polymer ?
#
loop_
_entity_poly.entity_id
_entity_poly.type
_entity_poly.pdbx_seq_one_letter_code
_entity_poly.pdbx_strand_id
1 'polypeptide(L)'
;MCGKQFSKFFHALINLHPPPEARMRRVLATAATLVAVLAGSPAAISPASAAPTSPTAAVAPLAVAPQPGTYAGKGFDTCTAPSQSNMNAWRNSSPYRAVGIYISGSSRSCSQPNLTATWVSNQVTNGWRLIPIELDYQAPCGTRTPKMSSNPTTARTQGASRAGSAVNAAAALGIPAGSVIYNDIEQYPTNASCKAAVLSYLSGWTNRLHELGYLSGMYSSGSSGVTDVCSAYNDPQYTRLDHLWIAWWNGVADTDGGQYCDDAYYANHQRLHQYSGDVYETWGGVRMLIDRNYLDVAPVTSEPPPNEYSTIVDNTTSGRFTASANWGSSSYSAQRYGADYRFADPVAASDVAWYKVAVPETGTYEISVWYPANAGYNDSTPFIVAAAGGNQTLRVNQRVNGGMWVSLGVFTLNAGDYDAVGVSRWTTGTGYVIADAVRVTRI
;
A
#
# COMPACT_ATOMS: atom_id res chain seq x y z
N MET A 1 -2.85 -26.56 -68.36
CA MET A 1 -1.65 -25.72 -68.54
C MET A 1 -2.11 -24.31 -68.86
N CYS A 2 -1.58 -23.32 -68.12
CA CYS A 2 -1.54 -21.87 -68.38
C CYS A 2 -2.78 -21.09 -68.84
N GLY A 3 -3.14 -20.07 -68.04
CA GLY A 3 -3.24 -18.70 -68.55
C GLY A 3 -4.62 -18.01 -68.52
N LYS A 4 -4.85 -17.21 -67.47
CA LYS A 4 -5.48 -15.85 -67.39
C LYS A 4 -6.60 -15.52 -68.40
N GLN A 5 -7.79 -15.01 -68.05
CA GLN A 5 -8.03 -13.82 -67.21
C GLN A 5 -9.57 -13.59 -67.02
N PHE A 6 -9.94 -12.96 -65.88
CA PHE A 6 -11.19 -12.25 -65.53
C PHE A 6 -12.50 -13.00 -65.19
N SER A 7 -12.84 -13.03 -63.89
CA SER A 7 -13.96 -12.23 -63.32
C SER A 7 -13.82 -12.15 -61.80
N LYS A 8 -13.83 -10.93 -61.25
CA LYS A 8 -13.67 -10.62 -59.81
C LYS A 8 -15.05 -10.64 -59.14
N PHE A 9 -15.17 -11.40 -58.06
CA PHE A 9 -16.31 -11.40 -57.14
C PHE A 9 -16.06 -10.48 -55.94
N PHE A 10 -17.16 -9.91 -55.44
CA PHE A 10 -17.38 -9.10 -54.24
C PHE A 10 -16.46 -9.41 -53.05
N HIS A 11 -15.99 -8.39 -52.34
CA HIS A 11 -15.93 -8.34 -50.87
C HIS A 11 -15.92 -6.87 -50.38
N ALA A 12 -16.74 -6.62 -49.37
CA ALA A 12 -17.01 -5.32 -48.77
C ALA A 12 -15.84 -4.83 -47.89
N LEU A 13 -15.60 -3.52 -47.93
CA LEU A 13 -14.71 -2.78 -47.06
C LEU A 13 -15.35 -2.65 -45.66
N ILE A 14 -14.68 -3.17 -44.63
CA ILE A 14 -14.89 -2.78 -43.23
C ILE A 14 -13.67 -1.97 -42.80
N ASN A 15 -13.90 -0.68 -42.52
CA ASN A 15 -12.93 0.25 -41.98
C ASN A 15 -12.62 -0.09 -40.51
N LEU A 16 -11.36 -0.44 -40.24
CA LEU A 16 -10.78 -0.50 -38.91
C LEU A 16 -10.50 0.93 -38.43
N HIS A 17 -11.16 1.33 -37.33
CA HIS A 17 -10.80 2.53 -36.57
C HIS A 17 -9.77 2.17 -35.49
N PRO A 18 -8.61 2.84 -35.42
CA PRO A 18 -7.72 2.75 -34.27
C PRO A 18 -8.27 3.57 -33.08
N PRO A 19 -8.03 3.15 -31.81
CA PRO A 19 -8.50 3.87 -30.64
C PRO A 19 -7.71 5.19 -30.44
N PRO A 20 -8.36 6.30 -30.05
CA PRO A 20 -7.73 7.61 -29.98
C PRO A 20 -7.05 7.85 -28.63
N GLU A 21 -5.76 7.54 -28.52
CA GLU A 21 -4.87 8.27 -27.61
C GLU A 21 -4.42 9.58 -28.28
N ALA A 22 -4.31 10.65 -27.46
CA ALA A 22 -3.83 12.00 -27.76
C ALA A 22 -4.85 13.05 -28.27
N ARG A 23 -5.64 13.63 -27.33
CA ARG A 23 -6.04 15.07 -27.24
C ARG A 23 -6.30 15.34 -25.75
N MET A 24 -5.81 16.36 -25.04
CA MET A 24 -5.49 17.73 -25.41
C MET A 24 -4.72 18.39 -24.24
N ARG A 25 -3.63 19.11 -24.53
CA ARG A 25 -2.92 20.01 -23.59
C ARG A 25 -3.60 21.40 -23.54
N ARG A 26 -3.41 22.06 -22.39
CA ARG A 26 -3.40 23.51 -22.06
C ARG A 26 -4.66 24.09 -21.41
N VAL A 27 -4.41 24.84 -20.32
CA VAL A 27 -4.91 26.16 -19.86
C VAL A 27 -4.72 26.21 -18.33
N LEU A 28 -4.13 27.17 -17.61
CA LEU A 28 -3.36 28.40 -17.86
C LEU A 28 -2.57 28.65 -16.55
N ALA A 29 -1.33 29.13 -16.65
CA ALA A 29 -0.55 29.69 -15.55
C ALA A 29 -0.52 31.21 -15.72
N THR A 30 -0.89 31.98 -14.69
CA THR A 30 -0.34 33.31 -14.35
C THR A 30 -1.01 33.86 -13.09
N ALA A 31 -0.23 34.11 -12.03
CA ALA A 31 -0.13 35.41 -11.36
C ALA A 31 1.01 35.37 -10.32
N ALA A 32 1.86 36.38 -10.38
CA ALA A 32 3.12 36.53 -9.64
C ALA A 32 2.97 37.51 -8.46
N THR A 33 3.65 37.16 -7.36
CA THR A 33 4.48 37.92 -6.38
C THR A 33 4.26 39.41 -5.98
N LEU A 34 4.63 39.67 -4.70
CA LEU A 34 5.18 40.89 -4.05
C LEU A 34 4.14 41.85 -3.37
N VAL A 35 4.25 42.43 -2.15
CA VAL A 35 5.37 42.94 -1.29
C VAL A 35 4.96 43.07 0.22
N ALA A 36 5.94 42.83 1.10
CA ALA A 36 6.32 43.35 2.45
C ALA A 36 5.39 44.04 3.48
N VAL A 37 5.54 43.54 4.72
CA VAL A 37 5.86 44.19 6.03
C VAL A 37 5.35 45.61 6.33
N LEU A 38 4.55 45.74 7.40
CA LEU A 38 4.71 46.79 8.41
C LEU A 38 4.41 46.24 9.81
N ALA A 39 5.43 46.29 10.67
CA ALA A 39 5.32 46.09 12.11
C ALA A 39 4.83 47.39 12.78
N GLY A 40 3.91 47.28 13.72
CA GLY A 40 3.47 48.41 14.54
C GLY A 40 2.51 47.94 15.65
N SER A 41 3.04 47.76 16.85
CA SER A 41 2.25 47.86 18.10
C SER A 41 2.29 49.31 18.56
N PRO A 42 1.21 49.84 19.17
CA PRO A 42 1.24 49.83 20.64
C PRO A 42 -0.13 49.73 21.34
N ALA A 43 0.00 49.46 22.64
CA ALA A 43 -0.81 49.89 23.77
C ALA A 43 -2.15 49.18 24.05
N ALA A 44 -2.15 48.57 25.23
CA ALA A 44 -3.25 47.90 25.91
C ALA A 44 -4.38 48.86 26.28
N ILE A 45 -5.60 48.42 26.01
CA ILE A 45 -6.83 48.94 26.63
C ILE A 45 -7.51 47.71 27.24
N SER A 46 -7.57 47.67 28.57
CA SER A 46 -8.37 46.68 29.30
C SER A 46 -9.82 47.15 29.37
N PRO A 47 -10.81 46.35 28.92
CA PRO A 47 -12.17 46.48 29.41
C PRO A 47 -12.50 45.38 30.43
N ALA A 48 -13.45 45.74 31.28
CA ALA A 48 -14.04 45.04 32.41
C ALA A 48 -14.14 43.50 32.32
N SER A 49 -13.89 42.89 33.48
CA SER A 49 -14.14 41.47 33.77
C SER A 49 -15.61 41.11 33.52
N ALA A 50 -15.87 40.47 32.38
CA ALA A 50 -17.07 39.67 32.19
C ALA A 50 -16.80 38.28 32.79
N ALA A 51 -17.74 37.79 33.60
CA ALA A 51 -17.69 36.46 34.18
C ALA A 51 -17.45 35.40 33.08
N PRO A 52 -16.60 34.38 33.30
CA PRO A 52 -16.38 33.35 32.31
C PRO A 52 -17.68 32.56 32.14
N THR A 53 -18.34 32.76 31.01
CA THR A 53 -19.22 31.74 30.48
C THR A 53 -18.33 30.55 30.18
N SER A 54 -18.59 29.43 30.87
CA SER A 54 -17.90 28.18 30.59
C SER A 54 -17.98 27.94 29.08
N PRO A 55 -16.85 27.72 28.38
CA PRO A 55 -16.93 27.31 26.99
C PRO A 55 -17.76 26.03 26.98
N THR A 56 -18.90 26.07 26.29
CA THR A 56 -19.58 24.85 25.84
C THR A 56 -18.49 24.01 25.22
N ALA A 57 -18.18 22.87 25.85
CA ALA A 57 -17.20 21.93 25.33
C ALA A 57 -17.58 21.71 23.86
N ALA A 58 -16.70 22.13 22.96
CA ALA A 58 -16.84 21.80 21.56
C ALA A 58 -16.93 20.28 21.53
N VAL A 59 -18.09 19.74 21.14
CA VAL A 59 -18.26 18.32 20.96
C VAL A 59 -17.16 17.91 19.99
N ALA A 60 -16.20 17.11 20.46
CA ALA A 60 -15.16 16.59 19.60
C ALA A 60 -15.86 15.97 18.38
N PRO A 61 -15.46 16.30 17.14
CA PRO A 61 -16.07 15.70 15.97
C PRO A 61 -16.05 14.18 16.14
N LEU A 62 -17.20 13.53 15.94
CA LEU A 62 -17.30 12.08 15.98
C LEU A 62 -16.19 11.51 15.11
N ALA A 63 -15.38 10.62 15.68
CA ALA A 63 -14.33 9.95 14.94
C ALA A 63 -14.95 9.27 13.71
N VAL A 64 -14.41 9.54 12.53
CA VAL A 64 -14.82 8.88 11.30
C VAL A 64 -14.66 7.38 11.51
N ALA A 65 -15.71 6.60 11.21
CA ALA A 65 -15.62 5.14 11.26
C ALA A 65 -14.70 4.61 10.15
N PRO A 66 -14.15 3.40 10.28
CA PRO A 66 -13.36 2.76 9.22
C PRO A 66 -14.05 2.79 7.85
N GLN A 67 -13.28 3.06 6.80
CA GLN A 67 -13.76 3.22 5.43
C GLN A 67 -13.23 2.08 4.52
N PRO A 68 -14.05 1.53 3.61
CA PRO A 68 -15.48 1.83 3.38
C PRO A 68 -16.41 1.25 4.46
N GLY A 69 -15.90 0.41 5.37
CA GLY A 69 -16.71 -0.33 6.33
C GLY A 69 -17.58 -1.40 5.63
N THR A 70 -18.70 -1.77 6.24
CA THR A 70 -19.66 -2.69 5.61
C THR A 70 -20.59 -1.95 4.64
N TYR A 71 -20.57 -2.35 3.38
CA TYR A 71 -21.39 -1.78 2.33
C TYR A 71 -21.54 -2.71 1.13
N ALA A 72 -22.79 -2.86 0.66
CA ALA A 72 -23.10 -3.47 -0.63
C ALA A 72 -23.91 -2.49 -1.48
N GLY A 73 -23.48 -2.22 -2.70
CA GLY A 73 -24.19 -1.35 -3.63
C GLY A 73 -23.29 -0.49 -4.51
N LYS A 74 -23.90 0.48 -5.20
CA LYS A 74 -23.21 1.31 -6.18
C LYS A 74 -22.27 2.32 -5.52
N GLY A 75 -21.08 2.42 -6.08
CA GLY A 75 -20.11 3.49 -5.87
C GLY A 75 -19.67 4.10 -7.19
N PHE A 76 -18.85 5.12 -7.10
CA PHE A 76 -18.14 5.66 -8.27
C PHE A 76 -16.76 6.14 -7.83
N ASP A 77 -15.88 6.39 -8.79
CA ASP A 77 -14.69 7.18 -8.54
C ASP A 77 -14.53 8.23 -9.63
N THR A 78 -13.77 9.28 -9.30
CA THR A 78 -13.52 10.38 -10.22
C THR A 78 -12.19 11.02 -9.85
N CYS A 79 -11.51 11.58 -10.84
CA CYS A 79 -10.13 12.00 -10.72
C CYS A 79 -9.89 13.05 -9.62
N THR A 80 -10.81 13.99 -9.42
CA THR A 80 -10.72 15.02 -8.37
C THR A 80 -11.88 14.89 -7.40
N ALA A 81 -11.60 14.86 -6.09
CA ALA A 81 -12.62 14.92 -5.04
C ALA A 81 -13.65 16.04 -5.33
N PRO A 82 -14.94 15.73 -5.51
CA PRO A 82 -15.94 16.73 -5.87
C PRO A 82 -16.15 17.79 -4.78
N SER A 83 -16.66 18.97 -5.16
CA SER A 83 -17.04 19.99 -4.17
C SER A 83 -18.17 19.49 -3.26
N GLN A 84 -18.32 20.10 -2.07
CA GLN A 84 -19.40 19.73 -1.15
C GLN A 84 -20.79 19.89 -1.78
N SER A 85 -21.00 20.93 -2.60
CA SER A 85 -22.26 21.14 -3.31
C SER A 85 -22.59 20.00 -4.27
N ASN A 86 -21.58 19.51 -5.00
CA ASN A 86 -21.73 18.41 -5.95
C ASN A 86 -22.04 17.11 -5.20
N MET A 87 -21.31 16.83 -4.13
CA MET A 87 -21.57 15.67 -3.27
C MET A 87 -22.97 15.69 -2.68
N ASN A 88 -23.46 16.84 -2.20
CA ASN A 88 -24.82 16.97 -1.68
C ASN A 88 -25.90 16.71 -2.77
N ALA A 89 -25.74 17.32 -3.95
CA ALA A 89 -26.68 17.12 -5.06
C ALA A 89 -26.75 15.65 -5.49
N TRP A 90 -25.60 14.98 -5.59
CA TRP A 90 -25.51 13.57 -5.94
C TRP A 90 -25.99 12.66 -4.83
N ARG A 91 -25.75 12.98 -3.56
CA ARG A 91 -26.23 12.18 -2.41
C ARG A 91 -27.75 12.09 -2.37
N ASN A 92 -28.42 13.17 -2.77
CA ASN A 92 -29.88 13.29 -2.77
C ASN A 92 -30.53 12.68 -4.01
N SER A 93 -29.83 12.68 -5.15
CA SER A 93 -30.46 12.40 -6.44
C SER A 93 -29.95 11.13 -7.13
N SER A 94 -28.73 10.67 -6.81
CA SER A 94 -28.08 9.53 -7.47
C SER A 94 -28.25 8.22 -6.68
N PRO A 95 -28.07 7.05 -7.33
CA PRO A 95 -28.09 5.75 -6.64
C PRO A 95 -26.78 5.44 -5.88
N TYR A 96 -25.75 6.28 -5.98
CA TYR A 96 -24.44 5.99 -5.39
C TYR A 96 -24.39 6.31 -3.90
N ARG A 97 -23.71 5.47 -3.11
CA ARG A 97 -23.39 5.73 -1.69
C ARG A 97 -21.92 5.52 -1.35
N ALA A 98 -21.08 5.19 -2.32
CA ALA A 98 -19.63 5.11 -2.15
C ALA A 98 -18.91 5.99 -3.18
N VAL A 99 -17.75 6.55 -2.79
CA VAL A 99 -16.90 7.38 -3.66
C VAL A 99 -15.42 7.05 -3.47
N GLY A 100 -14.70 6.84 -4.58
CA GLY A 100 -13.25 6.72 -4.62
C GLY A 100 -12.55 8.05 -4.44
N ILE A 101 -11.52 8.07 -3.60
CA ILE A 101 -10.72 9.26 -3.30
C ILE A 101 -9.22 8.94 -3.37
N TYR A 102 -8.51 9.68 -4.22
CA TYR A 102 -7.08 9.50 -4.42
C TYR A 102 -6.28 10.22 -3.32
N ILE A 103 -6.02 9.53 -2.21
CA ILE A 103 -5.44 10.12 -0.99
C ILE A 103 -3.95 10.41 -1.12
N SER A 104 -3.22 9.60 -1.89
CA SER A 104 -1.77 9.70 -2.01
C SER A 104 -1.23 9.10 -3.32
N GLY A 105 0.08 9.24 -3.52
CA GLY A 105 0.75 8.76 -4.73
C GLY A 105 1.08 9.85 -5.75
N SER A 106 2.19 9.64 -6.45
CA SER A 106 2.78 10.55 -7.43
C SER A 106 2.26 10.34 -8.86
N SER A 107 1.61 9.21 -9.15
CA SER A 107 0.99 8.91 -10.45
C SER A 107 -0.42 9.46 -10.61
N ARG A 108 -0.94 10.16 -9.59
CA ARG A 108 -2.24 10.84 -9.65
C ARG A 108 -2.26 11.88 -10.76
N SER A 109 -3.26 11.79 -11.63
CA SER A 109 -3.40 12.69 -12.79
C SER A 109 -4.04 14.03 -12.44
N CYS A 110 -4.77 14.11 -11.34
CA CYS A 110 -5.46 15.33 -10.91
C CYS A 110 -5.06 15.77 -9.50
N SER A 111 -5.12 17.08 -9.28
CA SER A 111 -5.04 17.66 -7.94
C SER A 111 -6.31 17.34 -7.13
N GLN A 112 -6.16 17.40 -5.80
CA GLN A 112 -7.23 17.12 -4.83
C GLN A 112 -7.60 18.37 -4.01
N PRO A 113 -8.01 19.50 -4.62
CA PRO A 113 -8.21 20.76 -3.90
C PRO A 113 -9.30 20.71 -2.83
N ASN A 114 -10.29 19.81 -2.97
CA ASN A 114 -11.38 19.67 -1.99
C ASN A 114 -11.09 18.62 -0.92
N LEU A 115 -10.12 17.71 -1.14
CA LEU A 115 -9.89 16.58 -0.26
C LEU A 115 -9.15 17.04 1.00
N THR A 116 -9.92 17.23 2.07
CA THR A 116 -9.45 17.68 3.38
C THR A 116 -10.08 16.82 4.47
N ALA A 117 -9.55 16.85 5.69
CA ALA A 117 -10.16 16.15 6.83
C ALA A 117 -11.62 16.57 7.07
N THR A 118 -11.93 17.87 6.90
CA THR A 118 -13.31 18.38 6.98
C THR A 118 -14.20 17.85 5.86
N TRP A 119 -13.69 17.75 4.64
CA TRP A 119 -14.45 17.16 3.54
C TRP A 119 -14.74 15.68 3.80
N VAL A 120 -13.76 14.92 4.30
CA VAL A 120 -13.90 13.50 4.66
C VAL A 120 -14.95 13.33 5.75
N SER A 121 -14.85 14.07 6.85
CA SER A 121 -15.82 13.97 7.95
C SER A 121 -17.23 14.36 7.51
N ASN A 122 -17.38 15.38 6.65
CA ASN A 122 -18.66 15.75 6.06
C ASN A 122 -19.24 14.64 5.18
N GLN A 123 -18.44 13.99 4.34
CA GLN A 123 -18.95 12.93 3.47
C GLN A 123 -19.43 11.74 4.28
N VAL A 124 -18.63 11.29 5.25
CA VAL A 124 -18.97 10.17 6.12
C VAL A 124 -20.23 10.47 6.95
N THR A 125 -20.33 11.69 7.51
CA THR A 125 -21.52 12.13 8.26
C THR A 125 -22.77 12.15 7.38
N ASN A 126 -22.63 12.51 6.10
CA ASN A 126 -23.71 12.45 5.12
C ASN A 126 -23.97 11.03 4.56
N GLY A 127 -23.35 10.01 5.15
CA GLY A 127 -23.57 8.61 4.82
C GLY A 127 -22.94 8.17 3.50
N TRP A 128 -21.90 8.85 3.02
CA TRP A 128 -21.02 8.32 1.99
C TRP A 128 -20.04 7.31 2.60
N ARG A 129 -19.72 6.28 1.83
CA ARG A 129 -18.58 5.39 2.04
C ARG A 129 -17.41 5.87 1.21
N LEU A 130 -16.22 5.92 1.78
CA LEU A 130 -15.02 6.34 1.06
C LEU A 130 -14.19 5.12 0.66
N ILE A 131 -13.61 5.16 -0.54
CA ILE A 131 -12.68 4.15 -1.06
C ILE A 131 -11.32 4.87 -1.21
N PRO A 132 -10.42 4.79 -0.21
CA PRO A 132 -9.12 5.46 -0.25
C PRO A 132 -8.15 4.80 -1.22
N ILE A 133 -7.58 5.56 -2.14
CA ILE A 133 -6.75 5.07 -3.25
C ILE A 133 -5.33 5.66 -3.17
N GLU A 134 -4.32 4.80 -3.26
CA GLU A 134 -2.92 5.13 -3.50
C GLU A 134 -2.58 4.84 -4.98
N LEU A 135 -2.25 5.88 -5.75
CA LEU A 135 -1.82 5.75 -7.15
C LEU A 135 -0.37 6.23 -7.29
N ASP A 136 0.57 5.29 -7.18
CA ASP A 136 2.02 5.54 -7.20
C ASP A 136 2.74 4.50 -8.08
N TYR A 137 3.74 3.76 -7.56
CA TYR A 137 4.48 2.77 -8.33
C TYR A 137 3.61 1.81 -9.14
N GLN A 138 3.88 1.78 -10.44
CA GLN A 138 3.23 0.93 -11.44
C GLN A 138 4.09 -0.29 -11.77
N ALA A 139 3.47 -1.33 -12.36
CA ALA A 139 4.15 -2.56 -12.69
C ALA A 139 5.40 -2.32 -13.57
N PRO A 140 6.51 -3.06 -13.36
CA PRO A 140 7.77 -2.79 -14.05
C PRO A 140 7.67 -3.04 -15.57
N CYS A 141 6.79 -3.95 -15.97
CA CYS A 141 6.49 -4.28 -17.35
C CYS A 141 5.48 -3.35 -18.04
N GLY A 142 4.81 -2.47 -17.30
CA GLY A 142 3.85 -1.50 -17.84
C GLY A 142 4.54 -0.30 -18.51
N THR A 143 3.74 0.66 -19.00
CA THR A 143 4.24 1.91 -19.61
C THR A 143 4.25 3.09 -18.65
N ARG A 144 3.43 3.03 -17.60
CA ARG A 144 3.25 4.12 -16.63
C ARG A 144 4.41 4.24 -15.64
N THR A 145 4.59 5.44 -15.08
CA THR A 145 5.66 5.79 -14.15
C THR A 145 5.11 6.51 -12.90
N PRO A 146 5.84 6.46 -11.76
CA PRO A 146 7.07 5.71 -11.55
C PRO A 146 6.82 4.19 -11.52
N LYS A 147 7.87 3.40 -11.77
CA LYS A 147 7.78 1.94 -11.78
C LYS A 147 8.34 1.34 -10.50
N MET A 148 7.68 0.33 -9.96
CA MET A 148 8.32 -0.53 -8.96
C MET A 148 9.51 -1.26 -9.60
N SER A 149 10.41 -1.75 -8.77
CA SER A 149 11.56 -2.54 -9.19
C SER A 149 11.11 -3.87 -9.81
N SER A 150 11.81 -4.33 -10.84
CA SER A 150 11.64 -5.69 -11.37
C SER A 150 12.25 -6.75 -10.45
N ASN A 151 13.07 -6.35 -9.47
CA ASN A 151 13.60 -7.25 -8.44
C ASN A 151 12.54 -7.45 -7.33
N PRO A 152 12.05 -8.68 -7.09
CA PRO A 152 10.97 -8.95 -6.13
C PRO A 152 11.25 -8.48 -4.69
N THR A 153 12.47 -8.68 -4.18
CA THR A 153 12.85 -8.22 -2.83
C THR A 153 12.80 -6.70 -2.70
N THR A 154 13.30 -5.99 -3.71
CA THR A 154 13.23 -4.52 -3.75
C THR A 154 11.78 -4.05 -3.89
N ALA A 155 11.00 -4.70 -4.74
CA ALA A 155 9.59 -4.38 -4.96
C ALA A 155 8.79 -4.55 -3.66
N ARG A 156 9.04 -5.60 -2.88
CA ARG A 156 8.44 -5.80 -1.55
C ARG A 156 8.73 -4.64 -0.60
N THR A 157 9.98 -4.23 -0.49
CA THR A 157 10.36 -3.06 0.33
C THR A 157 9.71 -1.76 -0.15
N GLN A 158 9.58 -1.56 -1.47
CA GLN A 158 8.86 -0.42 -2.03
C GLN A 158 7.37 -0.44 -1.65
N GLY A 159 6.71 -1.60 -1.73
CA GLY A 159 5.32 -1.77 -1.31
C GLY A 159 5.11 -1.37 0.15
N ALA A 160 5.98 -1.84 1.05
CA ALA A 160 5.94 -1.46 2.47
C ALA A 160 6.14 0.06 2.66
N SER A 161 7.11 0.67 1.97
CA SER A 161 7.33 2.12 2.05
C SER A 161 6.10 2.92 1.58
N ARG A 162 5.43 2.48 0.50
CA ARG A 162 4.22 3.13 0.01
C ARG A 162 3.03 2.95 0.94
N ALA A 163 2.86 1.77 1.54
CA ALA A 163 1.84 1.55 2.57
C ALA A 163 1.98 2.52 3.74
N GLY A 164 3.20 2.73 4.24
CA GLY A 164 3.46 3.73 5.29
C GLY A 164 3.10 5.15 4.85
N SER A 165 3.40 5.51 3.61
CA SER A 165 3.07 6.84 3.05
C SER A 165 1.55 7.03 2.91
N ALA A 166 0.84 5.99 2.46
CA ALA A 166 -0.61 6.03 2.30
C ALA A 166 -1.34 6.09 3.64
N VAL A 167 -0.86 5.39 4.67
CA VAL A 167 -1.39 5.50 6.04
C VAL A 167 -1.19 6.90 6.60
N ASN A 168 -0.04 7.54 6.39
CA ASN A 168 0.18 8.92 6.81
C ASN A 168 -0.82 9.88 6.14
N ALA A 169 -1.10 9.69 4.84
CA ALA A 169 -2.08 10.48 4.11
C ALA A 169 -3.52 10.22 4.61
N ALA A 170 -3.87 8.96 4.86
CA ALA A 170 -5.17 8.56 5.41
C ALA A 170 -5.39 9.20 6.80
N ALA A 171 -4.41 9.08 7.69
CA ALA A 171 -4.45 9.66 9.03
C ALA A 171 -4.58 11.20 8.99
N ALA A 172 -3.85 11.87 8.09
CA ALA A 172 -3.96 13.31 7.90
C ALA A 172 -5.35 13.77 7.41
N LEU A 173 -6.08 12.88 6.73
CA LEU A 173 -7.46 13.08 6.31
C LEU A 173 -8.49 12.62 7.36
N GLY A 174 -8.04 12.09 8.51
CA GLY A 174 -8.91 11.58 9.57
C GLY A 174 -9.53 10.22 9.27
N ILE A 175 -9.00 9.46 8.32
CA ILE A 175 -9.42 8.09 8.02
C ILE A 175 -8.67 7.17 9.00
N PRO A 176 -9.37 6.42 9.88
CA PRO A 176 -8.72 5.68 10.96
C PRO A 176 -8.18 4.32 10.53
N ALA A 177 -7.39 3.69 11.40
CA ALA A 177 -7.12 2.25 11.39
C ALA A 177 -8.43 1.43 11.32
N GLY A 178 -8.34 0.23 10.76
CA GLY A 178 -9.46 -0.62 10.35
C GLY A 178 -10.00 -0.29 8.95
N SER A 179 -9.57 0.83 8.36
CA SER A 179 -9.92 1.19 6.98
C SER A 179 -9.11 0.38 5.97
N VAL A 180 -9.67 0.20 4.78
CA VAL A 180 -9.01 -0.43 3.64
C VAL A 180 -8.37 0.68 2.78
N ILE A 181 -7.12 0.49 2.36
CA ILE A 181 -6.47 1.36 1.37
C ILE A 181 -6.18 0.54 0.11
N TYR A 182 -6.67 1.02 -1.03
CA TYR A 182 -6.55 0.36 -2.32
C TYR A 182 -5.31 0.85 -3.06
N ASN A 183 -4.38 -0.05 -3.32
CA ASN A 183 -3.27 0.22 -4.21
C ASN A 183 -3.72 0.11 -5.66
N ASP A 184 -3.53 1.19 -6.42
CA ASP A 184 -3.89 1.26 -7.83
C ASP A 184 -2.69 0.87 -8.70
N ILE A 185 -2.78 -0.32 -9.30
CA ILE A 185 -1.85 -0.78 -10.33
C ILE A 185 -2.62 -0.96 -11.61
N GLU A 186 -2.38 -0.03 -12.52
CA GLU A 186 -2.99 0.05 -13.85
C GLU A 186 -2.63 -1.18 -14.68
N GLN A 187 -3.36 -1.37 -15.78
CA GLN A 187 -3.13 -2.51 -16.68
C GLN A 187 -1.66 -2.63 -17.09
N TYR A 188 -1.15 -3.88 -17.10
CA TYR A 188 0.20 -4.18 -17.57
C TYR A 188 0.25 -5.50 -18.34
N PRO A 189 1.20 -5.65 -19.29
CA PRO A 189 1.46 -6.93 -19.93
C PRO A 189 2.14 -7.88 -18.93
N THR A 190 1.47 -8.97 -18.56
CA THR A 190 2.03 -9.90 -17.56
C THR A 190 3.03 -10.90 -18.15
N ASN A 191 4.05 -11.22 -17.37
CA ASN A 191 4.96 -12.35 -17.55
C ASN A 191 5.47 -12.80 -16.17
N ALA A 192 6.13 -13.96 -16.08
CA ALA A 192 6.53 -14.53 -14.80
C ALA A 192 7.36 -13.57 -13.91
N SER A 193 8.31 -12.84 -14.48
CA SER A 193 9.13 -11.89 -13.72
C SER A 193 8.33 -10.67 -13.27
N CYS A 194 7.43 -10.15 -14.11
CA CYS A 194 6.61 -9.00 -13.76
C CYS A 194 5.59 -9.36 -12.67
N LYS A 195 4.91 -10.51 -12.84
CA LYS A 195 3.99 -11.07 -11.85
C LYS A 195 4.68 -11.21 -10.49
N ALA A 196 5.86 -11.83 -10.45
CA ALA A 196 6.62 -12.01 -9.20
C ALA A 196 6.97 -10.69 -8.52
N ALA A 197 7.31 -9.64 -9.29
CA ALA A 197 7.59 -8.31 -8.77
C ALA A 197 6.32 -7.63 -8.21
N VAL A 198 5.21 -7.67 -8.95
CA VAL A 198 3.93 -7.07 -8.53
C VAL A 198 3.38 -7.77 -7.29
N LEU A 199 3.34 -9.09 -7.26
CA LEU A 199 2.87 -9.85 -6.10
C LEU A 199 3.77 -9.64 -4.87
N SER A 200 5.08 -9.50 -5.06
CA SER A 200 6.00 -9.17 -3.96
C SER A 200 5.79 -7.74 -3.44
N TYR A 201 5.56 -6.78 -4.34
CA TYR A 201 5.19 -5.42 -3.96
C TYR A 201 3.90 -5.39 -3.14
N LEU A 202 2.85 -6.07 -3.61
CA LEU A 202 1.56 -6.17 -2.91
C LEU A 202 1.67 -6.91 -1.57
N SER A 203 2.59 -7.87 -1.45
CA SER A 203 2.88 -8.54 -0.17
C SER A 203 3.45 -7.55 0.85
N GLY A 204 4.45 -6.76 0.45
CA GLY A 204 5.04 -5.75 1.33
C GLY A 204 4.06 -4.63 1.68
N TRP A 205 3.22 -4.22 0.71
CA TRP A 205 2.11 -3.31 0.92
C TRP A 205 1.13 -3.83 1.99
N THR A 206 0.69 -5.09 1.84
CA THR A 206 -0.27 -5.71 2.75
C THR A 206 0.29 -5.87 4.15
N ASN A 207 1.46 -6.48 4.30
CA ASN A 207 2.09 -6.70 5.60
C ASN A 207 2.27 -5.39 6.37
N ARG A 208 2.68 -4.31 5.68
CA ARG A 208 2.87 -3.01 6.33
C ARG A 208 1.54 -2.33 6.69
N LEU A 209 0.49 -2.50 5.91
CA LEU A 209 -0.84 -2.00 6.30
C LEU A 209 -1.35 -2.72 7.55
N HIS A 210 -1.23 -4.04 7.62
CA HIS A 210 -1.63 -4.83 8.79
C HIS A 210 -0.87 -4.41 10.05
N GLU A 211 0.45 -4.21 9.96
CA GLU A 211 1.25 -3.67 11.07
C GLU A 211 0.76 -2.31 11.60
N LEU A 212 0.22 -1.49 10.71
CA LEU A 212 -0.29 -0.15 11.00
C LEU A 212 -1.78 -0.16 11.35
N GLY A 213 -2.41 -1.34 11.40
CA GLY A 213 -3.82 -1.54 11.73
C GLY A 213 -4.78 -1.23 10.58
N TYR A 214 -4.32 -1.18 9.33
CA TYR A 214 -5.15 -0.98 8.14
C TYR A 214 -5.27 -2.28 7.33
N LEU A 215 -6.27 -2.34 6.46
CA LEU A 215 -6.49 -3.45 5.52
C LEU A 215 -6.00 -3.07 4.12
N SER A 216 -5.57 -4.05 3.34
CA SER A 216 -5.06 -3.89 1.97
C SER A 216 -6.12 -4.19 0.92
N GLY A 217 -6.29 -3.25 0.00
CA GLY A 217 -7.01 -3.46 -1.25
C GLY A 217 -6.08 -3.32 -2.44
N MET A 218 -6.47 -3.88 -3.58
CA MET A 218 -5.84 -3.59 -4.87
C MET A 218 -6.90 -3.30 -5.92
N TYR A 219 -6.69 -2.24 -6.70
CA TYR A 219 -7.36 -2.00 -7.98
C TYR A 219 -6.45 -2.42 -9.14
N SER A 220 -6.99 -3.17 -10.10
CA SER A 220 -6.31 -3.44 -11.37
C SER A 220 -7.26 -3.95 -12.45
N SER A 221 -6.76 -3.99 -13.69
CA SER A 221 -7.46 -4.62 -14.81
C SER A 221 -7.63 -6.12 -14.61
N GLY A 222 -8.85 -6.61 -14.88
CA GLY A 222 -9.23 -8.02 -14.90
C GLY A 222 -8.20 -8.91 -15.59
N SER A 223 -7.78 -8.51 -16.79
CA SER A 223 -6.88 -9.27 -17.67
C SER A 223 -5.38 -9.19 -17.30
N SER A 224 -5.03 -8.54 -16.19
CA SER A 224 -3.64 -8.43 -15.72
C SER A 224 -3.55 -8.65 -14.21
N GLY A 225 -3.51 -7.57 -13.42
CA GLY A 225 -3.26 -7.66 -11.98
C GLY A 225 -4.27 -8.49 -11.20
N VAL A 226 -5.56 -8.44 -11.57
CA VAL A 226 -6.60 -9.28 -10.96
C VAL A 226 -6.31 -10.76 -11.23
N THR A 227 -6.07 -11.13 -12.49
CA THR A 227 -5.71 -12.51 -12.87
C THR A 227 -4.43 -12.97 -12.14
N ASP A 228 -3.43 -12.10 -12.02
CA ASP A 228 -2.17 -12.42 -11.34
C ASP A 228 -2.36 -12.65 -9.84
N VAL A 229 -3.15 -11.82 -9.15
CA VAL A 229 -3.49 -11.98 -7.73
C VAL A 229 -4.33 -13.24 -7.51
N CYS A 230 -5.39 -13.44 -8.30
CA CYS A 230 -6.29 -14.59 -8.12
C CYS A 230 -5.61 -15.91 -8.45
N SER A 231 -4.71 -15.96 -9.43
CA SER A 231 -3.91 -17.17 -9.70
C SER A 231 -2.85 -17.45 -8.62
N ALA A 232 -2.52 -16.49 -7.77
CA ALA A 232 -1.62 -16.63 -6.62
C ALA A 232 -2.37 -16.68 -5.27
N TYR A 233 -3.70 -16.78 -5.27
CA TYR A 233 -4.51 -16.64 -4.06
C TYR A 233 -4.17 -17.63 -2.93
N ASN A 234 -3.71 -18.83 -3.30
CA ASN A 234 -3.27 -19.89 -2.39
C ASN A 234 -1.75 -20.12 -2.44
N ASP A 235 -1.00 -19.21 -3.06
CA ASP A 235 0.46 -19.31 -3.13
C ASP A 235 1.09 -18.73 -1.85
N PRO A 236 1.69 -19.56 -0.98
CA PRO A 236 2.28 -19.12 0.28
C PRO A 236 3.60 -18.35 0.08
N GLN A 237 3.95 -17.93 -1.14
CA GLN A 237 5.05 -16.98 -1.35
C GLN A 237 4.59 -15.52 -1.22
N TYR A 238 3.28 -15.27 -1.35
CA TYR A 238 2.71 -13.94 -1.43
C TYR A 238 1.64 -13.74 -0.37
N THR A 239 1.67 -12.58 0.29
CA THR A 239 0.60 -12.23 1.22
C THR A 239 -0.67 -11.91 0.43
N ARG A 240 -1.75 -12.57 0.79
CA ARG A 240 -3.07 -12.32 0.22
C ARG A 240 -3.55 -10.92 0.60
N LEU A 241 -4.10 -10.18 -0.37
CA LEU A 241 -4.80 -8.92 -0.11
C LEU A 241 -6.07 -9.16 0.73
N ASP A 242 -6.56 -8.14 1.43
CA ASP A 242 -7.84 -8.24 2.12
C ASP A 242 -9.02 -8.03 1.16
N HIS A 243 -8.89 -7.09 0.22
CA HIS A 243 -9.92 -6.70 -0.75
C HIS A 243 -9.38 -6.69 -2.18
N LEU A 244 -10.26 -7.00 -3.14
CA LEU A 244 -9.97 -7.00 -4.57
C LEU A 244 -10.94 -6.09 -5.32
N TRP A 245 -10.42 -5.11 -6.05
CA TRP A 245 -11.17 -4.21 -6.91
C TRP A 245 -10.85 -4.49 -8.38
N ILE A 246 -11.83 -5.08 -9.06
CA ILE A 246 -11.71 -5.63 -10.40
C ILE A 246 -12.11 -4.56 -11.41
N ALA A 247 -11.20 -4.16 -12.30
CA ALA A 247 -11.56 -3.34 -13.45
C ALA A 247 -11.90 -4.23 -14.65
N TRP A 248 -13.19 -4.39 -14.90
CA TRP A 248 -13.73 -5.16 -16.01
C TRP A 248 -14.98 -4.44 -16.55
N TRP A 249 -14.82 -3.65 -17.62
CA TRP A 249 -15.91 -2.83 -18.14
C TRP A 249 -16.94 -3.63 -18.94
N ASN A 250 -17.69 -4.51 -18.25
CA ASN A 250 -18.71 -5.38 -18.82
C ASN A 250 -20.12 -4.77 -18.73
N GLY A 251 -20.28 -3.62 -18.07
CA GLY A 251 -21.55 -2.92 -17.90
C GLY A 251 -22.47 -3.50 -16.82
N VAL A 252 -22.04 -4.53 -16.07
CA VAL A 252 -22.86 -5.23 -15.08
C VAL A 252 -22.51 -4.77 -13.66
N ALA A 253 -23.50 -4.28 -12.93
CA ALA A 253 -23.32 -3.74 -11.58
C ALA A 253 -23.41 -4.84 -10.52
N ASP A 254 -22.36 -5.66 -10.42
CA ASP A 254 -22.16 -6.73 -9.44
C ASP A 254 -20.68 -6.79 -9.02
N THR A 255 -20.27 -7.82 -8.27
CA THR A 255 -18.87 -8.07 -7.90
C THR A 255 -18.29 -9.35 -8.53
N ASP A 256 -18.87 -9.80 -9.65
CA ASP A 256 -18.43 -11.02 -10.34
C ASP A 256 -17.08 -10.78 -11.05
N GLY A 257 -16.10 -11.66 -10.77
CA GLY A 257 -14.78 -11.63 -11.39
C GLY A 257 -14.73 -12.36 -12.73
N GLY A 258 -15.76 -13.15 -13.05
CA GLY A 258 -15.90 -13.95 -14.24
C GLY A 258 -14.65 -14.78 -14.53
N GLN A 259 -14.14 -14.67 -15.75
CA GLN A 259 -12.96 -15.41 -16.18
C GLN A 259 -11.64 -14.96 -15.50
N TYR A 260 -11.64 -13.84 -14.79
CA TYR A 260 -10.42 -13.25 -14.22
C TYR A 260 -10.17 -13.63 -12.77
N CYS A 261 -11.21 -14.03 -12.03
CA CYS A 261 -11.09 -14.46 -10.64
C CYS A 261 -12.22 -15.41 -10.24
N ASP A 262 -11.87 -16.59 -9.72
CA ASP A 262 -12.82 -17.59 -9.22
C ASP A 262 -13.65 -17.03 -8.06
N ASP A 263 -14.97 -17.24 -8.06
CA ASP A 263 -15.90 -16.77 -7.03
C ASP A 263 -15.61 -17.27 -5.61
N ALA A 264 -14.88 -18.37 -5.47
CA ALA A 264 -14.41 -18.84 -4.16
C ALA A 264 -13.38 -17.89 -3.52
N TYR A 265 -12.67 -17.08 -4.31
CA TYR A 265 -11.63 -16.18 -3.81
C TYR A 265 -12.21 -14.81 -3.46
N TYR A 266 -11.87 -14.26 -2.30
CA TYR A 266 -12.45 -12.98 -1.84
C TYR A 266 -13.99 -13.04 -1.69
N ALA A 267 -14.54 -14.22 -1.37
CA ALA A 267 -15.98 -14.45 -1.32
C ALA A 267 -16.68 -13.81 -0.09
N ASN A 268 -15.92 -13.42 0.93
CA ASN A 268 -16.46 -13.01 2.23
C ASN A 268 -16.67 -11.49 2.31
N HIS A 269 -17.38 -10.91 1.32
CA HIS A 269 -17.57 -9.46 1.18
C HIS A 269 -16.23 -8.71 1.07
N GLN A 270 -15.43 -9.05 0.07
CA GLN A 270 -14.08 -8.51 -0.13
C GLN A 270 -13.88 -7.95 -1.55
N ARG A 271 -14.97 -7.69 -2.29
CA ARG A 271 -14.89 -7.40 -3.73
C ARG A 271 -15.48 -6.04 -4.09
N LEU A 272 -14.83 -5.40 -5.04
CA LEU A 272 -15.34 -4.24 -5.78
C LEU A 272 -15.16 -4.50 -7.26
N HIS A 273 -15.96 -3.84 -8.08
CA HIS A 273 -15.93 -3.99 -9.52
C HIS A 273 -16.17 -2.65 -10.18
N GLN A 274 -15.17 -2.16 -10.92
CA GLN A 274 -15.34 -1.05 -11.85
C GLN A 274 -15.90 -1.61 -13.15
N TYR A 275 -17.21 -1.48 -13.33
CA TYR A 275 -17.95 -2.10 -14.42
C TYR A 275 -18.13 -1.19 -15.64
N SER A 276 -17.71 0.08 -15.54
CA SER A 276 -17.73 1.06 -16.64
C SER A 276 -16.82 2.24 -16.30
N GLY A 277 -15.94 2.64 -17.21
CA GLY A 277 -15.13 3.85 -17.06
C GLY A 277 -15.54 5.00 -17.99
N ASP A 278 -15.08 6.21 -17.65
CA ASP A 278 -15.16 7.45 -18.43
C ASP A 278 -16.58 7.83 -18.88
N VAL A 279 -17.57 7.69 -17.99
CA VAL A 279 -18.96 8.04 -18.28
C VAL A 279 -19.37 9.36 -17.66
N TYR A 280 -20.04 10.20 -18.44
CA TYR A 280 -20.71 11.38 -17.91
C TYR A 280 -22.09 11.00 -17.37
N GLU A 281 -22.35 11.37 -16.11
CA GLU A 281 -23.67 11.29 -15.52
C GLU A 281 -24.11 12.64 -14.95
N THR A 282 -25.41 12.84 -14.91
CA THR A 282 -26.02 14.06 -14.35
C THR A 282 -27.05 13.66 -13.29
N TRP A 283 -26.83 14.12 -12.05
CA TRP A 283 -27.75 13.91 -10.93
C TRP A 283 -27.93 15.21 -10.17
N GLY A 284 -29.18 15.52 -9.81
CA GLY A 284 -29.49 16.77 -9.10
C GLY A 284 -29.03 18.03 -9.85
N GLY A 285 -29.02 17.99 -11.18
CA GLY A 285 -28.53 19.07 -12.04
C GLY A 285 -27.00 19.18 -12.16
N VAL A 286 -26.22 18.33 -11.49
CA VAL A 286 -24.76 18.34 -11.52
C VAL A 286 -24.23 17.23 -12.41
N ARG A 287 -23.48 17.60 -13.45
CA ARG A 287 -22.81 16.66 -14.36
C ARG A 287 -21.38 16.38 -13.89
N MET A 288 -20.98 15.10 -13.80
CA MET A 288 -19.62 14.68 -13.49
C MET A 288 -19.16 13.56 -14.43
N LEU A 289 -17.86 13.52 -14.72
CA LEU A 289 -17.19 12.37 -15.35
C LEU A 289 -16.78 11.39 -14.25
N ILE A 290 -17.25 10.16 -14.32
CA ILE A 290 -17.04 9.14 -13.31
C ILE A 290 -16.69 7.80 -13.94
N ASP A 291 -16.09 6.95 -13.12
CA ASP A 291 -16.09 5.50 -13.32
C ASP A 291 -17.12 4.87 -12.37
N ARG A 292 -17.92 3.95 -12.88
CA ARG A 292 -18.99 3.29 -12.12
C ARG A 292 -18.44 2.07 -11.42
N ASN A 293 -18.73 1.98 -10.13
CA ASN A 293 -18.31 0.88 -9.28
C ASN A 293 -19.50 0.18 -8.62
N TYR A 294 -19.35 -1.10 -8.35
CA TYR A 294 -20.21 -1.83 -7.44
C TYR A 294 -19.35 -2.46 -6.34
N LEU A 295 -19.83 -2.41 -5.11
CA LEU A 295 -19.11 -2.88 -3.94
C LEU A 295 -19.92 -3.98 -3.27
N ASP A 296 -19.23 -4.98 -2.76
CA ASP A 296 -19.69 -5.88 -1.72
C ASP A 296 -18.53 -6.08 -0.74
N VAL A 297 -18.51 -5.24 0.29
CA VAL A 297 -17.39 -5.09 1.20
C VAL A 297 -17.83 -5.15 2.66
N ALA A 298 -17.01 -5.76 3.50
CA ALA A 298 -17.09 -5.70 4.95
C ALA A 298 -15.68 -5.59 5.53
N PRO A 299 -15.51 -5.03 6.75
CA PRO A 299 -14.26 -5.18 7.47
C PRO A 299 -13.96 -6.67 7.59
N VAL A 300 -12.79 -7.09 7.12
CA VAL A 300 -12.36 -8.49 7.25
C VAL A 300 -12.22 -8.77 8.74
N THR A 301 -13.18 -9.49 9.30
CA THR A 301 -13.22 -9.87 10.72
C THR A 301 -12.90 -11.35 10.94
N SER A 302 -12.76 -12.13 9.86
CA SER A 302 -12.66 -13.60 9.98
C SER A 302 -12.18 -14.36 8.74
N GLU A 303 -11.32 -13.80 7.88
CA GLU A 303 -10.40 -14.66 7.13
C GLU A 303 -9.01 -14.49 7.72
N PRO A 304 -8.61 -15.32 8.71
CA PRO A 304 -7.21 -15.39 9.04
C PRO A 304 -6.49 -15.86 7.77
N PRO A 305 -5.36 -15.24 7.37
CA PRO A 305 -4.40 -15.90 6.50
C PRO A 305 -4.17 -17.32 7.07
N PRO A 306 -3.84 -18.33 6.25
CA PRO A 306 -3.64 -19.69 6.74
C PRO A 306 -2.53 -19.71 7.80
N ASN A 307 -2.97 -19.61 9.06
CA ASN A 307 -2.22 -19.72 10.31
C ASN A 307 -1.06 -18.70 10.41
N GLU A 308 -1.38 -17.48 10.85
CA GLU A 308 -0.45 -16.37 11.15
C GLU A 308 0.50 -16.69 12.32
N TYR A 309 1.39 -17.67 12.18
CA TYR A 309 2.56 -17.66 13.04
C TYR A 309 3.37 -16.41 12.70
N SER A 310 3.41 -15.45 13.60
CA SER A 310 4.34 -14.33 13.54
C SER A 310 5.01 -14.18 14.89
N THR A 311 6.34 -14.16 14.92
CA THR A 311 7.10 -13.89 16.13
C THR A 311 8.13 -12.82 15.87
N ILE A 312 8.37 -12.01 16.89
CA ILE A 312 9.45 -11.03 16.92
C ILE A 312 10.45 -11.48 17.98
N VAL A 313 11.74 -11.44 17.63
CA VAL A 313 12.85 -11.65 18.55
C VAL A 313 13.72 -10.39 18.51
N ASP A 314 13.60 -9.59 19.56
CA ASP A 314 14.43 -8.44 19.89
C ASP A 314 15.73 -8.88 20.59
N ASN A 315 16.78 -8.07 20.54
CA ASN A 315 18.06 -8.34 21.20
C ASN A 315 17.98 -8.41 22.74
N THR A 316 16.85 -8.02 23.33
CA THR A 316 16.54 -8.17 24.76
C THR A 316 15.59 -9.34 25.06
N THR A 317 15.14 -10.08 24.04
CA THR A 317 14.23 -11.22 24.22
C THR A 317 14.94 -12.34 24.98
N SER A 318 14.50 -12.57 26.22
CA SER A 318 15.14 -13.50 27.15
C SER A 318 15.29 -14.90 26.56
N GLY A 319 16.53 -15.41 26.55
CA GLY A 319 16.87 -16.75 26.04
C GLY A 319 16.73 -16.92 24.52
N ARG A 320 16.44 -15.84 23.78
CA ARG A 320 16.24 -15.86 22.33
C ARG A 320 17.27 -15.08 21.53
N PHE A 321 18.14 -14.33 22.20
CA PHE A 321 19.23 -13.60 21.55
C PHE A 321 20.58 -13.97 22.18
N THR A 322 21.58 -14.23 21.35
CA THR A 322 22.95 -14.52 21.79
C THR A 322 23.95 -13.74 20.95
N ALA A 323 24.91 -13.10 21.58
CA ALA A 323 26.04 -12.44 20.92
C ALA A 323 27.30 -12.55 21.77
N SER A 324 28.48 -12.44 21.15
CA SER A 324 29.75 -12.44 21.88
C SER A 324 29.94 -11.14 22.68
N ALA A 325 30.93 -11.13 23.58
CA ALA A 325 31.30 -9.96 24.37
C ALA A 325 31.80 -8.76 23.52
N ASN A 326 32.09 -8.99 22.23
CA ASN A 326 32.51 -7.94 21.31
C ASN A 326 31.34 -7.11 20.76
N TRP A 327 30.09 -7.43 21.12
CA TRP A 327 28.91 -6.66 20.76
C TRP A 327 28.51 -5.71 21.90
N GLY A 328 28.74 -4.41 21.71
CA GLY A 328 28.29 -3.37 22.64
C GLY A 328 26.77 -3.22 22.62
N SER A 329 26.20 -2.48 23.57
CA SER A 329 24.78 -2.08 23.58
C SER A 329 24.65 -0.55 23.50
N SER A 330 23.66 -0.06 22.76
CA SER A 330 23.34 1.36 22.61
C SER A 330 21.84 1.60 22.59
N SER A 331 21.40 2.72 23.14
CA SER A 331 20.02 3.21 23.06
C SER A 331 19.95 4.57 22.33
N TYR A 332 21.00 4.95 21.61
CA TYR A 332 21.15 6.30 21.03
C TYR A 332 20.05 6.63 20.02
N SER A 333 19.77 5.72 19.08
CA SER A 333 18.79 5.99 18.03
C SER A 333 17.36 5.80 18.53
N ALA A 334 16.49 6.77 18.27
CA ALA A 334 15.05 6.64 18.48
C ALA A 334 14.37 5.68 17.49
N GLN A 335 15.08 5.25 16.44
CA GLN A 335 14.60 4.28 15.47
C GLN A 335 14.80 2.82 15.92
N ARG A 336 15.38 2.56 17.09
CA ARG A 336 15.58 1.19 17.59
C ARG A 336 14.25 0.47 17.86
N TYR A 337 14.23 -0.84 17.73
CA TYR A 337 13.16 -1.65 18.30
C TYR A 337 13.46 -1.86 19.78
N GLY A 338 12.42 -1.99 20.61
CA GLY A 338 12.60 -2.20 22.04
C GLY A 338 13.41 -1.11 22.76
N ALA A 339 14.22 -1.54 23.75
CA ALA A 339 14.88 -0.64 24.70
C ALA A 339 16.27 -0.19 24.24
N ASP A 340 17.03 -1.06 23.58
CA ASP A 340 18.40 -0.87 23.11
C ASP A 340 18.66 -1.73 21.87
N TYR A 341 19.87 -1.66 21.30
CA TYR A 341 20.32 -2.51 20.21
C TYR A 341 21.81 -2.83 20.39
N ARG A 342 22.29 -3.90 19.76
CA ARG A 342 23.70 -4.25 19.74
C ARG A 342 24.45 -3.61 18.59
N PHE A 343 25.70 -3.25 18.82
CA PHE A 343 26.59 -2.71 17.79
C PHE A 343 27.99 -3.28 17.89
N ALA A 344 28.68 -3.26 16.75
CA ALA A 344 29.91 -4.00 16.56
C ALA A 344 30.78 -3.38 15.45
N ASP A 345 32.09 -3.20 15.69
CA ASP A 345 33.03 -2.93 14.59
C ASP A 345 33.12 -4.11 13.62
N PRO A 346 33.18 -3.90 12.30
CA PRO A 346 33.35 -4.98 11.34
C PRO A 346 34.73 -5.63 11.48
N VAL A 347 34.80 -6.97 11.38
CA VAL A 347 36.08 -7.70 11.37
C VAL A 347 36.04 -8.86 10.38
N ALA A 348 37.21 -9.30 9.91
CA ALA A 348 37.33 -10.46 9.02
C ALA A 348 37.19 -11.82 9.75
N ALA A 349 36.23 -11.94 10.68
CA ALA A 349 35.96 -13.17 11.42
C ALA A 349 34.46 -13.41 11.57
N SER A 350 34.06 -14.69 11.60
CA SER A 350 32.69 -15.09 11.84
C SER A 350 32.35 -14.95 13.34
N ASP A 351 31.83 -13.79 13.70
CA ASP A 351 31.27 -13.47 15.01
C ASP A 351 29.83 -13.00 14.77
N VAL A 352 28.86 -13.85 15.13
CA VAL A 352 27.45 -13.71 14.75
C VAL A 352 26.63 -13.45 16.01
N ALA A 353 25.77 -12.43 15.95
CA ALA A 353 24.67 -12.26 16.89
C ALA A 353 23.46 -13.05 16.35
N TRP A 354 23.04 -14.08 17.08
CA TRP A 354 21.99 -15.02 16.70
C TRP A 354 20.66 -14.70 17.39
N TYR A 355 19.59 -14.82 16.61
CA TYR A 355 18.20 -14.78 17.02
C TYR A 355 17.62 -16.18 16.91
N LYS A 356 17.28 -16.75 18.07
CA LYS A 356 16.68 -18.06 18.23
C LYS A 356 15.17 -17.98 18.09
N VAL A 357 14.61 -18.73 17.15
CA VAL A 357 13.18 -18.70 16.79
C VAL A 357 12.59 -20.09 16.96
N ALA A 358 11.42 -20.18 17.59
CA ALA A 358 10.65 -21.41 17.72
C ALA A 358 9.67 -21.54 16.56
N VAL A 359 10.15 -22.06 15.43
CA VAL A 359 9.37 -22.27 14.21
C VAL A 359 8.39 -23.43 14.42
N PRO A 360 7.07 -23.21 14.33
CA PRO A 360 6.07 -24.20 14.76
C PRO A 360 5.94 -25.37 13.78
N GLU A 361 6.23 -25.14 12.49
CA GLU A 361 6.08 -26.13 11.42
C GLU A 361 7.08 -25.85 10.30
N THR A 362 7.49 -26.89 9.57
CA THR A 362 8.34 -26.69 8.39
C THR A 362 7.49 -26.03 7.32
N GLY A 363 7.92 -24.90 6.80
CA GLY A 363 7.09 -24.10 5.91
C GLY A 363 7.80 -22.87 5.38
N THR A 364 7.05 -22.06 4.65
CA THR A 364 7.53 -20.82 4.05
C THR A 364 7.32 -19.66 5.03
N TYR A 365 8.37 -18.88 5.26
CA TYR A 365 8.35 -17.75 6.18
C TYR A 365 9.02 -16.53 5.53
N GLU A 366 8.40 -15.36 5.68
CA GLU A 366 9.09 -14.09 5.48
C GLU A 366 9.96 -13.79 6.69
N ILE A 367 11.22 -13.44 6.42
CA ILE A 367 12.16 -12.96 7.41
C ILE A 367 12.36 -11.46 7.20
N SER A 368 12.04 -10.68 8.20
CA SER A 368 12.28 -9.24 8.23
C SER A 368 13.21 -8.87 9.38
N VAL A 369 14.00 -7.82 9.20
CA VAL A 369 14.91 -7.28 10.22
C VAL A 369 14.56 -5.84 10.51
N TRP A 370 14.76 -5.43 11.75
CA TRP A 370 14.68 -4.05 12.18
C TRP A 370 16.07 -3.58 12.57
N TYR A 371 16.39 -2.34 12.27
CA TYR A 371 17.60 -1.66 12.74
C TYR A 371 17.41 -0.14 12.70
N PRO A 372 18.10 0.63 13.55
CA PRO A 372 18.23 2.06 13.37
C PRO A 372 19.14 2.36 12.17
N ALA A 373 18.83 3.41 11.39
CA ALA A 373 19.66 3.85 10.27
C ALA A 373 20.53 5.05 10.66
N ASN A 374 21.80 5.01 10.28
CA ASN A 374 22.73 6.11 10.47
C ASN A 374 23.85 6.04 9.41
N ALA A 375 24.37 7.19 8.97
CA ALA A 375 25.46 7.24 8.00
C ALA A 375 26.75 6.54 8.49
N GLY A 376 26.96 6.46 9.80
CA GLY A 376 28.07 5.74 10.44
C GLY A 376 27.87 4.22 10.58
N TYR A 377 26.76 3.67 10.11
CA TYR A 377 26.49 2.23 10.13
C TYR A 377 26.91 1.56 8.83
N ASN A 378 26.99 0.24 8.88
CA ASN A 378 27.53 -0.57 7.81
C ASN A 378 26.59 -0.59 6.59
N ASP A 379 27.16 -0.39 5.40
CA ASP A 379 26.44 -0.38 4.14
C ASP A 379 26.28 -1.77 3.50
N SER A 380 26.87 -2.80 4.12
CA SER A 380 26.87 -4.18 3.60
C SER A 380 26.87 -5.20 4.75
N THR A 381 25.97 -5.01 5.71
CA THR A 381 25.81 -5.92 6.86
C THR A 381 25.32 -7.30 6.40
N PRO A 382 26.03 -8.39 6.72
CA PRO A 382 25.59 -9.74 6.43
C PRO A 382 24.57 -10.22 7.45
N PHE A 383 23.35 -10.47 6.97
CA PHE A 383 22.35 -11.26 7.66
C PHE A 383 22.36 -12.70 7.15
N ILE A 384 22.24 -13.65 8.05
CA ILE A 384 22.24 -15.08 7.77
C ILE A 384 20.85 -15.61 8.11
N VAL A 385 20.22 -16.34 7.20
CA VAL A 385 18.98 -17.09 7.45
C VAL A 385 19.31 -18.58 7.37
N ALA A 386 19.10 -19.31 8.48
CA ALA A 386 19.24 -20.75 8.55
C ALA A 386 17.99 -21.44 7.93
N ALA A 387 17.94 -21.42 6.60
CA ALA A 387 16.87 -22.03 5.81
C ALA A 387 17.04 -23.55 5.70
N ALA A 388 15.96 -24.26 5.34
CA ALA A 388 15.93 -25.72 5.22
C ALA A 388 16.94 -26.28 4.21
N GLY A 389 17.27 -25.51 3.17
CA GLY A 389 18.30 -25.85 2.16
C GLY A 389 19.73 -25.44 2.53
N GLY A 390 19.95 -24.96 3.76
CA GLY A 390 21.23 -24.42 4.23
C GLY A 390 21.24 -22.90 4.36
N ASN A 391 22.28 -22.39 5.02
CA ASN A 391 22.40 -20.98 5.37
C ASN A 391 22.43 -20.07 4.13
N GLN A 392 21.54 -19.08 4.10
CA GLN A 392 21.51 -18.02 3.09
C GLN A 392 22.07 -16.73 3.68
N THR A 393 23.01 -16.08 3.00
CA THR A 393 23.56 -14.79 3.45
C THR A 393 23.08 -13.65 2.56
N LEU A 394 22.51 -12.62 3.17
CA LEU A 394 22.02 -11.42 2.50
C LEU A 394 22.75 -10.19 3.02
N ARG A 395 23.03 -9.24 2.13
CA ARG A 395 23.70 -7.99 2.48
C ARG A 395 22.67 -6.87 2.58
N VAL A 396 22.66 -6.17 3.71
CA VAL A 396 21.74 -5.08 4.01
C VAL A 396 22.52 -3.80 4.27
N ASN A 397 22.06 -2.70 3.65
CA ASN A 397 22.62 -1.37 3.91
C ASN A 397 21.91 -0.74 5.11
N GLN A 398 22.58 -0.73 6.26
CA GLN A 398 22.04 -0.18 7.51
C GLN A 398 22.13 1.35 7.61
N ARG A 399 22.51 2.04 6.52
CA ARG A 399 22.45 3.51 6.44
C ARG A 399 21.08 4.03 6.02
N VAL A 400 20.19 3.15 5.55
CA VAL A 400 18.87 3.49 5.00
C VAL A 400 17.78 2.56 5.53
N ASN A 401 16.52 2.98 5.42
CA ASN A 401 15.34 2.18 5.83
C ASN A 401 15.32 1.76 7.31
N GLY A 402 15.95 2.55 8.19
CA GLY A 402 15.91 2.29 9.63
C GLY A 402 14.61 2.72 10.27
N GLY A 403 14.27 2.12 11.41
CA GLY A 403 13.01 2.38 12.12
C GLY A 403 11.78 1.78 11.43
N MET A 404 11.98 0.77 10.59
CA MET A 404 10.94 0.00 9.93
C MET A 404 11.42 -1.45 9.68
N TRP A 405 10.48 -2.38 9.48
CA TRP A 405 10.80 -3.74 9.09
C TRP A 405 11.29 -3.79 7.64
N VAL A 406 12.49 -4.32 7.44
CA VAL A 406 13.13 -4.53 6.15
C VAL A 406 13.13 -6.03 5.85
N SER A 407 12.43 -6.44 4.79
CA SER A 407 12.39 -7.84 4.36
C SER A 407 13.77 -8.30 3.87
N LEU A 408 14.27 -9.40 4.42
CA LEU A 408 15.36 -10.18 3.83
C LEU A 408 14.84 -11.07 2.69
N GLY A 409 13.55 -11.39 2.70
CA GLY A 409 12.92 -12.26 1.70
C GLY A 409 12.16 -13.41 2.36
N VAL A 410 11.78 -14.36 1.52
CA VAL A 410 10.96 -15.51 1.89
C VAL A 410 11.80 -16.78 1.80
N PHE A 411 11.77 -17.59 2.86
CA PHE A 411 12.62 -18.77 3.01
C PHE A 411 11.80 -19.94 3.55
N THR A 412 12.12 -21.15 3.11
CA THR A 412 11.63 -22.35 3.80
C THR A 412 12.43 -22.56 5.08
N LEU A 413 11.78 -22.54 6.23
CA LEU A 413 12.37 -22.87 7.53
C LEU A 413 11.93 -24.28 7.95
N ASN A 414 12.79 -24.98 8.69
CA ASN A 414 12.42 -26.25 9.33
C ASN A 414 11.67 -25.97 10.64
N ALA A 415 10.71 -26.81 11.01
CA ALA A 415 10.14 -26.78 12.36
C ALA A 415 11.25 -26.98 13.41
N GLY A 416 11.15 -26.28 14.54
CA GLY A 416 12.06 -26.45 15.66
C GLY A 416 12.41 -25.15 16.37
N ASP A 417 13.25 -25.25 17.41
CA ASP A 417 13.68 -24.12 18.23
C ASP A 417 15.20 -23.93 18.11
N TYR A 418 15.63 -23.05 17.19
CA TYR A 418 17.03 -22.92 16.79
C TYR A 418 17.40 -21.49 16.36
N ASP A 419 18.70 -21.22 16.22
CA ASP A 419 19.23 -19.94 15.73
C ASP A 419 18.88 -19.76 14.25
N ALA A 420 17.73 -19.15 13.99
CA ALA A 420 17.13 -19.08 12.66
C ALA A 420 17.64 -17.90 11.84
N VAL A 421 17.94 -16.78 12.50
CA VAL A 421 18.44 -15.55 11.87
C VAL A 421 19.66 -15.08 12.63
N GLY A 422 20.71 -14.70 11.92
CA GLY A 422 21.93 -14.16 12.50
C GLY A 422 22.37 -12.88 11.79
N VAL A 423 23.13 -12.05 12.48
CA VAL A 423 23.84 -10.93 11.87
C VAL A 423 25.31 -11.01 12.24
N SER A 424 26.17 -11.02 11.24
CA SER A 424 27.61 -11.16 11.44
C SER A 424 28.33 -9.84 11.24
N ARG A 425 29.47 -9.68 11.92
CA ARG A 425 30.40 -8.57 11.65
C ARG A 425 31.41 -8.87 10.53
N TRP A 426 31.28 -10.01 9.83
CA TRP A 426 32.12 -10.37 8.68
C TRP A 426 31.74 -9.61 7.40
N THR A 427 32.28 -8.39 7.25
CA THR A 427 31.99 -7.54 6.11
C THR A 427 33.17 -6.68 5.70
N THR A 428 33.21 -6.35 4.41
CA THR A 428 34.11 -5.35 3.84
C THR A 428 33.47 -3.94 3.82
N GLY A 429 32.19 -3.83 4.19
CA GLY A 429 31.50 -2.54 4.36
C GLY A 429 32.06 -1.75 5.53
N THR A 430 31.83 -0.44 5.55
CA THR A 430 32.42 0.47 6.55
C THR A 430 31.39 0.96 7.57
N GLY A 431 31.82 1.15 8.82
CA GLY A 431 30.95 1.57 9.91
C GLY A 431 30.37 0.41 10.71
N TYR A 432 29.71 0.74 11.82
CA TYR A 432 29.22 -0.25 12.78
C TYR A 432 28.16 -1.18 12.19
N VAL A 433 28.27 -2.47 12.49
CA VAL A 433 27.23 -3.46 12.24
C VAL A 433 26.24 -3.45 13.41
N ILE A 434 24.96 -3.41 13.10
CA ILE A 434 23.88 -3.30 14.09
C ILE A 434 23.03 -4.57 14.13
N ALA A 435 22.71 -5.03 15.35
CA ALA A 435 21.77 -6.11 15.62
C ALA A 435 20.69 -5.61 16.59
N ASP A 436 19.45 -5.54 16.16
CA ASP A 436 18.33 -5.00 16.95
C ASP A 436 17.21 -6.05 17.06
N ALA A 437 16.35 -6.21 16.04
CA ALA A 437 15.28 -7.21 16.07
C ALA A 437 15.08 -7.95 14.75
N VAL A 438 14.53 -9.15 14.84
CA VAL A 438 14.06 -9.94 13.69
C VAL A 438 12.60 -10.30 13.85
N ARG A 439 11.88 -10.40 12.73
CA ARG A 439 10.52 -10.91 12.67
C ARG A 439 10.45 -12.07 11.69
N VAL A 440 9.81 -13.14 12.12
CA VAL A 440 9.56 -14.35 11.33
C VAL A 440 8.06 -14.52 11.23
N THR A 441 7.53 -14.45 10.01
CA THR A 441 6.10 -14.49 9.73
C THR A 441 5.83 -15.59 8.73
N ARG A 442 4.94 -16.53 9.06
CA ARG A 442 4.49 -17.58 8.14
C ARG A 442 3.71 -16.93 7.01
N ILE A 443 3.96 -17.41 5.79
CA ILE A 443 3.25 -16.99 4.59
C ILE A 443 2.40 -18.15 4.06
#